data_AF-A0A1K1NT41-F1
#
_entry.id   AF-A0A1K1NT41-F1
#
_cell.length_a   1.000
_cell.length_b   1.000
_cell.length_c   1.000
_cell.angle_alpha   90.00
_cell.angle_beta   90.00
_cell.angle_gamma   90.00
#
_symmetry.space_group_name_H-M   'P 1'
#
loop_
_entity.id
_entity.type
_entity.pdbx_description
1 polymer ?
#
loop_
_entity_poly.entity_id
_entity_poly.type
_entity_poly.pdbx_seq_one_letter_code
_entity_poly.pdbx_strand_id
1 'polypeptide(L)'
;MKGLIYREFYLSRKTVVYMFLAYIIFVLMITMIIISTYAGNLAKNNDSAETREYLLSQMYLYAGLIAMAGCTYGHNDLIEKDYKSRWQLYSYTLPVPEKKIILSKLTVRITLLLSGFVLAVIAEFIFSAAGKVPASMEHFKNIFVMMCVYGAMCIADIPYLLIMKTQNKGAAFVMIFFVPLTAAIIYGAYKFEKFCSAEAARLYPDMESDAGMMKVAMPYLTKWRDIFLWAGPFILIGAIMIAYFWGIKELKRRRY
;
A
#
# COMPACT_ATOMS: atom_id res chain seq x y z
N MET A 1 24.20 -13.73 6.37
CA MET A 1 22.99 -12.89 6.45
C MET A 1 23.18 -11.62 5.61
N LYS A 2 24.21 -10.80 5.86
CA LYS A 2 24.54 -9.61 5.05
C LYS A 2 24.61 -9.90 3.54
N GLY A 3 25.31 -10.97 3.12
CA GLY A 3 25.40 -11.35 1.70
C GLY A 3 24.06 -11.76 1.05
N LEU A 4 23.14 -12.36 1.82
CA LEU A 4 21.80 -12.71 1.32
C LEU A 4 20.96 -11.45 1.13
N ILE A 5 20.96 -10.55 2.11
CA ILE A 5 20.28 -9.26 2.02
C ILE A 5 20.80 -8.45 0.82
N TYR A 6 22.13 -8.40 0.66
CA TYR A 6 22.75 -7.73 -0.49
C TYR A 6 22.30 -8.32 -1.82
N ARG A 7 22.27 -9.65 -1.94
CA ARG A 7 21.76 -10.34 -3.14
C ARG A 7 20.31 -9.94 -3.46
N GLU A 8 19.43 -9.95 -2.46
CA GLU A 8 18.01 -9.64 -2.64
C GLU A 8 17.82 -8.20 -3.16
N PHE A 9 18.55 -7.23 -2.60
CA PHE A 9 18.56 -5.85 -3.12
C PHE A 9 19.19 -5.74 -4.52
N TYR A 10 20.34 -6.39 -4.73
CA TYR A 10 21.05 -6.32 -5.99
C TYR A 10 20.23 -6.88 -7.17
N LEU A 11 19.51 -7.98 -6.94
CA LEU A 11 18.69 -8.61 -7.96
C LEU A 11 17.35 -7.90 -8.18
N SER A 12 16.79 -7.25 -7.15
CA SER A 12 15.55 -6.45 -7.28
C SER A 12 15.78 -5.03 -7.83
N ARG A 13 17.03 -4.55 -7.89
CA ARG A 13 17.40 -3.17 -8.23
C ARG A 13 16.72 -2.61 -9.48
N LYS A 14 16.64 -3.39 -10.57
CA LYS A 14 16.12 -2.89 -11.86
C LYS A 14 14.64 -2.56 -11.72
N THR A 15 13.88 -3.47 -11.13
CA THR A 15 12.45 -3.29 -10.91
C THR A 15 12.20 -2.14 -9.92
N VAL A 16 12.96 -2.07 -8.83
CA VAL A 16 12.85 -0.96 -7.86
C VAL A 16 13.12 0.39 -8.54
N VAL A 17 14.15 0.49 -9.40
CA VAL A 17 14.46 1.72 -10.15
C VAL A 17 13.33 2.10 -11.11
N TYR A 18 12.78 1.14 -11.87
CA TYR A 18 11.67 1.44 -12.78
C TYR A 18 10.42 1.90 -12.04
N MET A 19 10.08 1.28 -10.91
CA MET A 19 8.94 1.70 -10.09
C MET A 19 9.18 3.06 -9.44
N PHE A 20 10.41 3.36 -9.03
CA PHE A 20 10.77 4.67 -8.50
C PHE A 20 10.65 5.77 -9.57
N LEU A 21 11.08 5.51 -10.81
CA LEU A 21 10.89 6.44 -11.92
C LEU A 21 9.40 6.66 -12.22
N ALA A 22 8.60 5.60 -12.27
CA ALA A 22 7.15 5.70 -12.47
C ALA A 22 6.48 6.52 -11.34
N TYR A 23 6.92 6.32 -10.09
CA TYR A 23 6.46 7.09 -8.94
C TYR A 23 6.82 8.58 -9.07
N ILE A 24 8.06 8.92 -9.45
CA ILE A 24 8.47 10.32 -9.67
C ILE A 24 7.59 10.96 -10.74
N ILE A 25 7.39 10.29 -11.87
CA ILE A 25 6.54 10.80 -12.96
C ILE A 25 5.13 11.06 -12.45
N PHE A 26 4.55 10.12 -11.69
CA PHE A 26 3.22 10.29 -11.10
C PHE A 26 3.14 11.51 -10.18
N VAL A 27 4.08 11.65 -9.24
CA VAL A 27 4.11 12.79 -8.30
C VAL A 27 4.28 14.11 -9.05
N LEU A 28 5.16 14.17 -10.05
CA LEU A 28 5.34 15.37 -10.87
C LEU A 28 4.08 15.74 -11.64
N MET A 29 3.42 14.76 -12.27
CA MET A 29 2.17 14.99 -13.00
C MET A 29 1.08 15.56 -12.10
N ILE A 30 0.82 14.93 -10.94
CA ILE A 30 -0.18 15.42 -9.99
C ILE A 30 0.19 16.82 -9.47
N THR A 31 1.47 17.05 -9.17
CA THR A 31 1.96 18.37 -8.74
C THR A 31 1.69 19.43 -9.80
N MET A 32 1.96 19.14 -11.08
CA MET A 32 1.65 20.06 -12.18
C MET A 32 0.15 20.31 -12.33
N ILE A 33 -0.69 19.30 -12.12
CA ILE A 33 -2.16 19.47 -12.15
C ILE A 33 -2.61 20.39 -11.01
N ILE A 34 -2.12 20.16 -9.78
CA ILE A 34 -2.42 21.02 -8.62
C ILE A 34 -1.99 22.47 -8.90
N ILE A 35 -0.77 22.67 -9.43
CA ILE A 35 -0.29 24.02 -9.79
C ILE A 35 -1.16 24.65 -10.88
N SER A 36 -1.60 23.86 -11.86
CA SER A 36 -2.45 24.32 -12.96
C SER A 36 -3.80 24.86 -12.47
N THR A 37 -4.32 24.37 -11.34
CA THR A 37 -5.59 24.86 -10.75
C THR A 37 -5.54 26.32 -10.29
N TYR A 38 -4.37 26.90 -10.02
CA TYR A 38 -4.27 28.30 -9.60
C TYR A 38 -3.33 29.16 -10.44
N ALA A 39 -2.43 28.56 -11.23
CA ALA A 39 -1.45 29.28 -12.05
C ALA A 39 -1.39 28.80 -13.50
N GLY A 40 -2.28 27.88 -13.92
CA GLY A 40 -2.26 27.30 -15.26
C GLY A 40 -3.63 27.30 -15.93
N ASN A 41 -3.82 26.38 -16.87
CA ASN A 41 -5.02 26.33 -17.71
C ASN A 41 -6.29 26.02 -16.92
N LEU A 42 -6.17 25.25 -15.83
CA LEU A 42 -7.32 24.91 -14.99
C LEU A 42 -7.77 26.07 -14.09
N ALA A 43 -6.91 27.06 -13.84
CA ALA A 43 -7.26 28.25 -13.06
C ALA A 43 -8.35 29.12 -13.73
N LYS A 44 -8.60 28.92 -15.03
CA LYS A 44 -9.64 29.61 -15.79
C LYS A 44 -11.03 29.01 -15.60
N ASN A 45 -11.13 27.84 -14.96
CA ASN A 45 -12.40 27.18 -14.68
C ASN A 45 -12.98 27.69 -13.35
N ASN A 46 -14.31 27.81 -13.28
CA ASN A 46 -15.02 28.21 -12.08
C ASN A 46 -14.82 27.21 -10.93
N ASP A 47 -14.61 25.93 -11.25
CA ASP A 47 -14.50 24.83 -10.27
C ASP A 47 -13.05 24.51 -9.89
N SER A 48 -12.12 25.42 -10.19
CA SER A 48 -10.68 25.22 -9.99
C SER A 48 -10.29 25.01 -8.52
N ALA A 49 -10.98 25.70 -7.60
CA ALA A 49 -10.76 25.57 -6.16
C ALA A 49 -11.23 24.19 -5.64
N GLU A 50 -12.40 23.74 -6.06
CA GLU A 50 -12.97 22.44 -5.69
C GLU A 50 -12.11 21.29 -6.25
N THR A 51 -11.68 21.40 -7.50
CA THR A 51 -10.77 20.43 -8.13
C THR A 51 -9.47 20.29 -7.33
N ARG A 52 -8.92 21.41 -6.85
CA ARG A 52 -7.69 21.40 -6.04
C ARG A 52 -7.90 20.68 -4.70
N GLU A 53 -9.00 20.97 -4.01
CA GLU A 53 -9.34 20.33 -2.74
C GLU A 53 -9.56 18.83 -2.90
N TYR A 54 -10.31 18.43 -3.94
CA TYR A 54 -10.51 17.03 -4.28
C TYR A 54 -9.19 16.30 -4.53
N LEU A 55 -8.30 16.88 -5.35
CA LEU A 55 -6.99 16.27 -5.63
C LEU A 55 -6.14 16.13 -4.36
N LEU A 56 -6.09 17.15 -3.51
CA LEU A 56 -5.33 17.10 -2.26
C LEU A 56 -5.89 16.07 -1.28
N SER A 57 -7.21 15.88 -1.23
CA SER A 57 -7.85 14.92 -0.32
C SER A 57 -7.64 13.45 -0.70
N GLN A 58 -7.23 13.14 -1.94
CA GLN A 58 -7.12 11.76 -2.42
C GLN A 58 -5.74 11.38 -2.96
N MET A 59 -5.02 12.30 -3.59
CA MET A 59 -3.80 11.96 -4.34
C MET A 59 -2.67 11.46 -3.44
N TYR A 60 -2.62 11.85 -2.17
CA TYR A 60 -1.65 11.31 -1.21
C TYR A 60 -1.87 9.79 -0.98
N LEU A 61 -3.12 9.31 -1.00
CA LEU A 61 -3.44 7.89 -0.86
C LEU A 61 -2.90 7.11 -2.07
N TYR A 62 -3.14 7.60 -3.28
CA TYR A 62 -2.65 6.98 -4.50
C TYR A 62 -1.12 6.98 -4.56
N ALA A 63 -0.48 8.10 -4.23
CA ALA A 63 0.97 8.19 -4.15
C ALA A 63 1.54 7.21 -3.12
N GLY A 64 0.90 7.07 -1.96
CA GLY A 64 1.31 6.13 -0.92
C GLY A 64 1.20 4.67 -1.36
N LEU A 65 0.09 4.28 -1.99
CA LEU A 65 -0.10 2.93 -2.53
C LEU A 65 0.91 2.62 -3.63
N ILE A 66 1.13 3.54 -4.58
CA ILE A 66 2.11 3.35 -5.67
C ILE A 66 3.52 3.23 -5.10
N ALA A 67 3.89 4.03 -4.11
CA ALA A 67 5.20 3.96 -3.46
C ALA A 67 5.43 2.60 -2.78
N MET A 68 4.46 2.14 -1.97
CA MET A 68 4.57 0.87 -1.24
C MET A 68 4.49 -0.36 -2.16
N ALA A 69 3.56 -0.36 -3.13
CA ALA A 69 3.44 -1.43 -4.12
C ALA A 69 4.67 -1.48 -5.03
N GLY A 70 5.13 -0.32 -5.50
CA GLY A 70 6.29 -0.19 -6.38
C GLY A 70 7.58 -0.67 -5.74
N CYS A 71 7.83 -0.30 -4.48
CA CYS A 71 9.01 -0.77 -3.77
C CYS A 71 8.99 -2.28 -3.51
N THR A 72 7.82 -2.89 -3.35
CA THR A 72 7.70 -4.32 -3.01
C THR A 72 7.59 -5.25 -4.20
N TYR A 73 7.10 -4.78 -5.36
CA TYR A 73 6.88 -5.60 -6.55
C TYR A 73 8.15 -6.33 -7.04
N GLY A 74 9.29 -5.63 -7.04
CA GLY A 74 10.57 -6.20 -7.48
C GLY A 74 11.06 -7.39 -6.64
N HIS A 75 10.67 -7.45 -5.37
CA HIS A 75 11.05 -8.56 -4.49
C HIS A 75 10.15 -9.79 -4.72
N ASN A 76 8.91 -9.61 -5.18
CA ASN A 76 8.02 -10.74 -5.56
C ASN A 76 8.55 -11.46 -6.79
N ASP A 77 9.04 -10.71 -7.77
CA ASP A 77 9.59 -11.26 -9.02
C ASP A 77 10.86 -12.08 -8.73
N LEU A 78 11.67 -11.61 -7.79
CA LEU A 78 12.84 -12.34 -7.34
C LEU A 78 12.51 -13.67 -6.67
N ILE A 79 11.49 -13.72 -5.80
CA ILE A 79 11.06 -14.97 -5.15
C ILE A 79 10.61 -16.02 -6.18
N GLU A 80 9.90 -15.60 -7.23
CA GLU A 80 9.50 -16.49 -8.32
C GLU A 80 10.70 -16.97 -9.15
N LYS A 81 11.63 -16.06 -9.48
CA LYS A 81 12.86 -16.41 -10.22
C LYS A 81 13.76 -17.36 -9.44
N ASP A 82 13.86 -17.19 -8.12
CA ASP A 82 14.56 -18.12 -7.22
C ASP A 82 13.98 -19.53 -7.29
N TYR A 83 12.65 -19.63 -7.40
CA TYR A 83 11.98 -20.91 -7.60
C TYR A 83 12.28 -21.51 -8.97
N LYS A 84 12.11 -20.75 -10.06
CA LYS A 84 12.33 -21.23 -11.44
C LYS A 84 13.76 -21.68 -11.68
N SER A 85 14.73 -20.95 -11.16
CA SER A 85 16.16 -21.26 -11.29
C SER A 85 16.65 -22.38 -10.37
N ARG A 86 15.78 -22.92 -9.50
CA ARG A 86 16.14 -23.90 -8.46
C ARG A 86 17.30 -23.41 -7.60
N TRP A 87 17.46 -22.10 -7.41
CA TRP A 87 18.56 -21.53 -6.65
C TRP A 87 18.68 -22.13 -5.24
N GLN A 88 17.53 -22.42 -4.61
CA GLN A 88 17.47 -23.06 -3.30
C GLN A 88 18.08 -24.47 -3.30
N LEU A 89 18.00 -25.22 -4.41
CA LEU A 89 18.67 -26.51 -4.56
C LEU A 89 20.17 -26.36 -4.81
N TYR A 90 20.61 -25.35 -5.56
CA TYR A 90 22.05 -25.17 -5.79
C TYR A 90 22.78 -24.55 -4.58
N SER A 91 22.05 -23.92 -3.66
CA SER A 91 22.61 -23.46 -2.38
C SER A 91 23.01 -24.60 -1.44
N TYR A 92 22.74 -25.88 -1.77
CA TYR A 92 23.15 -27.04 -0.98
C TYR A 92 24.66 -27.29 -0.95
N THR A 93 25.45 -26.63 -1.80
CA THR A 93 26.92 -26.65 -1.69
C THR A 93 27.43 -25.83 -0.49
N LEU A 94 26.61 -24.95 0.09
CA LEU A 94 26.82 -24.25 1.36
C LEU A 94 25.45 -24.07 2.07
N PRO A 95 24.96 -25.07 2.83
CA PRO A 95 23.58 -25.09 3.31
C PRO A 95 23.29 -23.90 4.23
N VAL A 96 22.53 -22.92 3.71
CA VAL A 96 22.03 -21.80 4.51
C VAL A 96 20.81 -22.26 5.30
N PRO A 97 20.78 -22.07 6.64
CA PRO A 97 19.60 -22.37 7.45
C PRO A 97 18.34 -21.63 6.97
N GLU A 98 17.18 -22.30 6.97
CA GLU A 98 15.89 -21.78 6.48
C GLU A 98 15.50 -20.50 7.23
N LYS A 99 15.80 -20.46 8.53
CA LYS A 99 15.60 -19.26 9.38
C LYS A 99 16.31 -18.03 8.81
N LYS A 100 17.55 -18.19 8.32
CA LYS A 100 18.33 -17.09 7.74
C LYS A 100 17.79 -16.65 6.38
N ILE A 101 17.23 -17.58 5.59
CA ILE A 101 16.61 -17.27 4.30
C ILE A 101 15.35 -16.43 4.51
N ILE A 102 14.39 -16.91 5.32
CA ILE A 102 13.15 -16.17 5.60
C ILE A 102 13.43 -14.82 6.24
N LEU A 103 14.34 -14.77 7.21
CA LEU A 103 14.69 -13.53 7.87
C LEU A 103 15.31 -12.53 6.87
N SER A 104 16.11 -12.96 5.90
CA SER A 104 16.63 -12.08 4.85
C SER A 104 15.52 -11.50 3.97
N LYS A 105 14.55 -12.33 3.55
CA LYS A 105 13.40 -11.89 2.74
C LYS A 105 12.51 -10.92 3.51
N LEU A 106 12.20 -11.22 4.77
CA LEU A 106 11.41 -10.33 5.63
C LEU A 106 12.15 -9.00 5.87
N THR A 107 13.45 -9.02 6.13
CA THR A 107 14.24 -7.80 6.34
C THR A 107 14.20 -6.90 5.11
N VAL A 108 14.41 -7.47 3.92
CA VAL A 108 14.35 -6.73 2.65
C VAL A 108 12.95 -6.19 2.41
N ARG A 109 11.90 -6.99 2.64
CA ARG A 109 10.50 -6.55 2.51
C ARG A 109 10.17 -5.39 3.44
N ILE A 110 10.53 -5.49 4.72
CA ILE A 110 10.29 -4.43 5.70
C ILE A 110 11.04 -3.16 5.29
N THR A 111 12.29 -3.28 4.85
CA THR A 111 13.07 -2.11 4.39
C THR A 111 12.42 -1.44 3.19
N LEU A 112 11.97 -2.21 2.19
CA LEU A 112 11.28 -1.68 1.01
C LEU A 112 9.94 -1.03 1.35
N LEU A 113 9.18 -1.60 2.29
CA LEU A 113 7.94 -1.01 2.78
C LEU A 113 8.19 0.31 3.53
N LEU A 114 9.22 0.36 4.38
CA LEU A 114 9.63 1.59 5.07
C LEU A 114 10.08 2.66 4.08
N SER A 115 10.83 2.30 3.03
CA SER A 115 11.18 3.23 1.95
C SER A 115 9.93 3.76 1.24
N GLY A 116 8.96 2.89 0.92
CA GLY A 116 7.68 3.29 0.34
C GLY A 116 6.87 4.23 1.25
N PHE A 117 6.87 3.99 2.55
CA PHE A 117 6.25 4.87 3.55
C PHE A 117 6.92 6.25 3.57
N VAL A 118 8.25 6.31 3.58
CA VAL A 118 8.99 7.58 3.53
C VAL A 118 8.67 8.35 2.25
N LEU A 119 8.60 7.66 1.09
CA LEU A 119 8.19 8.29 -0.16
C LEU A 119 6.75 8.82 -0.07
N ALA A 120 5.81 8.06 0.49
CA ALA A 120 4.43 8.52 0.70
C ALA A 120 4.37 9.83 1.52
N VAL A 121 5.15 9.91 2.59
CA VAL A 121 5.31 11.11 3.43
C VAL A 121 5.89 12.28 2.63
N ILE A 122 6.91 12.03 1.81
CA ILE A 122 7.51 13.05 0.94
C ILE A 122 6.49 13.57 -0.09
N ALA A 123 5.70 12.67 -0.71
CA ALA A 123 4.64 13.08 -1.64
C ALA A 123 3.59 13.96 -0.98
N GLU A 124 3.18 13.67 0.25
CA GLU A 124 2.28 14.56 1.00
C GLU A 124 2.89 15.97 1.10
N PHE A 125 4.13 16.10 1.55
CA PHE A 125 4.77 17.42 1.61
C PHE A 125 4.84 18.14 0.27
N ILE A 126 5.14 17.41 -0.82
CA ILE A 126 5.17 17.98 -2.18
C ILE A 126 3.77 18.47 -2.59
N PHE A 127 2.74 17.66 -2.38
CA PHE A 127 1.36 18.01 -2.73
C PHE A 127 0.83 19.15 -1.87
N SER A 128 1.08 19.17 -0.56
CA SER A 128 0.68 20.28 0.31
C SER A 128 1.37 21.58 -0.11
N ALA A 129 2.68 21.54 -0.39
CA ALA A 129 3.43 22.69 -0.87
C ALA A 129 2.90 23.19 -2.22
N ALA A 130 2.64 22.28 -3.16
CA ALA A 130 2.03 22.60 -4.45
C ALA A 130 0.62 23.20 -4.28
N GLY A 131 -0.17 22.68 -3.36
CA GLY A 131 -1.51 23.16 -3.04
C GLY A 131 -1.55 24.45 -2.23
N LYS A 132 -0.40 24.94 -1.75
CA LYS A 132 -0.27 26.07 -0.81
C LYS A 132 -1.06 25.86 0.49
N VAL A 133 -1.14 24.61 0.94
CA VAL A 133 -1.79 24.22 2.20
C VAL A 133 -0.76 23.59 3.14
N PRO A 134 -0.93 23.69 4.46
CA PRO A 134 -0.07 22.97 5.40
C PRO A 134 -0.28 21.46 5.25
N ALA A 135 0.77 20.68 5.52
CA ALA A 135 0.67 19.22 5.52
C ALA A 135 -0.33 18.76 6.58
N SER A 136 -1.22 17.83 6.21
CA SER A 136 -2.31 17.40 7.07
C SER A 136 -1.87 16.27 7.99
N MET A 137 -2.05 16.46 9.29
CA MET A 137 -1.86 15.38 10.29
C MET A 137 -2.79 14.18 10.02
N GLU A 138 -3.95 14.42 9.44
CA GLU A 138 -4.88 13.35 9.06
C GLU A 138 -4.34 12.51 7.91
N HIS A 139 -3.66 13.13 6.93
CA HIS A 139 -3.03 12.41 5.83
C HIS A 139 -1.89 11.52 6.36
N PHE A 140 -1.06 12.02 7.29
CA PHE A 140 -0.02 11.20 7.93
C PHE A 140 -0.59 9.99 8.67
N LYS A 141 -1.68 10.18 9.42
CA LYS A 141 -2.40 9.08 10.07
C LYS A 141 -2.89 8.04 9.05
N ASN A 142 -3.48 8.48 7.95
CA ASN A 142 -3.97 7.59 6.90
C ASN A 142 -2.84 6.85 6.17
N ILE A 143 -1.72 7.51 5.89
CA ILE A 143 -0.52 6.89 5.31
C ILE A 143 0.03 5.81 6.26
N PHE A 144 0.03 6.07 7.57
CA PHE A 144 0.45 5.08 8.56
C PHE A 144 -0.50 3.88 8.63
N VAL A 145 -1.82 4.10 8.66
CA VAL A 145 -2.81 3.01 8.58
C VAL A 145 -2.61 2.19 7.31
N MET A 146 -2.38 2.85 6.17
CA MET A 146 -2.11 2.20 4.90
C MET A 146 -0.87 1.31 4.98
N MET A 147 0.23 1.80 5.56
CA MET A 147 1.44 1.01 5.81
C MET A 147 1.18 -0.21 6.69
N CYS A 148 0.37 -0.08 7.75
CA CYS A 148 0.03 -1.23 8.60
C CYS A 148 -0.80 -2.28 7.86
N VAL A 149 -1.86 -1.87 7.15
CA VAL A 149 -2.79 -2.78 6.47
C VAL A 149 -2.14 -3.39 5.22
N TYR A 150 -1.63 -2.55 4.32
CA TYR A 150 -1.00 -2.99 3.09
C TYR A 150 0.32 -3.71 3.37
N GLY A 151 1.12 -3.21 4.32
CA GLY A 151 2.36 -3.87 4.74
C GLY A 151 2.12 -5.28 5.29
N ALA A 152 1.06 -5.48 6.08
CA ALA A 152 0.70 -6.82 6.56
C ALA A 152 0.39 -7.78 5.40
N MET A 153 -0.33 -7.31 4.38
CA MET A 153 -0.61 -8.09 3.16
C MET A 153 0.69 -8.43 2.40
N CYS A 154 1.58 -7.47 2.19
CA CYS A 154 2.86 -7.68 1.52
C CYS A 154 3.81 -8.61 2.29
N ILE A 155 3.72 -8.66 3.62
CA ILE A 155 4.50 -9.58 4.44
C ILE A 155 3.93 -11.00 4.34
N ALA A 156 2.60 -11.14 4.35
CA ALA A 156 1.92 -12.41 4.17
C ALA A 156 2.13 -13.01 2.76
N ASP A 157 2.48 -12.18 1.77
CA ASP A 157 2.77 -12.65 0.40
C ASP A 157 3.98 -13.61 0.33
N ILE A 158 4.95 -13.48 1.23
CA ILE A 158 6.21 -14.21 1.15
C ILE A 158 6.00 -15.73 1.30
N PRO A 159 5.41 -16.23 2.41
CA PRO A 159 5.13 -17.67 2.53
C PRO A 159 4.18 -18.16 1.44
N TYR A 160 3.27 -17.30 1.00
CA TYR A 160 2.29 -17.64 0.00
C TYR A 160 2.90 -17.84 -1.40
N LEU A 161 3.81 -16.95 -1.82
CA LEU A 161 4.59 -17.09 -3.05
C LEU A 161 5.52 -18.30 -3.01
N LEU A 162 6.06 -18.64 -1.83
CA LEU A 162 6.81 -19.89 -1.67
C LEU A 162 5.91 -21.10 -1.99
N ILE A 163 4.67 -21.15 -1.50
CA ILE A 163 3.72 -22.24 -1.77
C ILE A 163 3.33 -22.30 -3.25
N MET A 164 2.87 -21.18 -3.81
CA MET A 164 2.24 -21.13 -5.14
C MET A 164 3.23 -21.14 -6.31
N LYS A 165 4.52 -20.90 -6.05
CA LYS A 165 5.66 -21.05 -6.98
C LYS A 165 5.70 -20.06 -8.15
N THR A 166 4.58 -19.42 -8.45
CA THR A 166 4.40 -18.40 -9.48
C THR A 166 3.46 -17.33 -8.96
N GLN A 167 3.72 -16.08 -9.31
CA GLN A 167 2.85 -14.96 -8.94
C GLN A 167 1.44 -15.14 -9.50
N ASN A 168 1.30 -15.64 -10.72
CA ASN A 168 -0.02 -15.78 -11.37
C ASN A 168 -0.94 -16.75 -10.62
N LYS A 169 -0.42 -17.93 -10.20
CA LYS A 169 -1.20 -18.88 -9.40
C LYS A 169 -1.52 -18.30 -8.02
N GLY A 170 -0.59 -17.54 -7.46
CA GLY A 170 -0.81 -16.82 -6.23
C GLY A 170 -1.94 -15.78 -6.35
N ALA A 171 -1.86 -14.90 -7.34
CA ALA A 171 -2.87 -13.89 -7.58
C ALA A 171 -4.24 -14.53 -7.84
N ALA A 172 -4.32 -15.59 -8.63
CA ALA A 172 -5.56 -16.30 -8.92
C ALA A 172 -6.23 -16.85 -7.65
N PHE A 173 -5.48 -17.52 -6.77
CA PHE A 173 -6.06 -18.06 -5.55
C PHE A 173 -6.39 -16.99 -4.51
N VAL A 174 -5.61 -15.91 -4.41
CA VAL A 174 -6.00 -14.74 -3.60
C VAL A 174 -7.28 -14.11 -4.12
N MET A 175 -7.44 -13.99 -5.44
CA MET A 175 -8.65 -13.45 -6.08
C MET A 175 -9.91 -14.25 -5.73
N ILE A 176 -9.84 -15.57 -5.52
CA ILE A 176 -11.00 -16.38 -5.10
C ILE A 176 -11.59 -15.88 -3.77
N PHE A 177 -10.74 -15.44 -2.84
CA PHE A 177 -11.19 -14.90 -1.55
C PHE A 177 -11.43 -13.39 -1.62
N PHE A 178 -10.64 -12.66 -2.41
CA PHE A 178 -10.74 -11.21 -2.54
C PHE A 178 -11.97 -10.78 -3.33
N VAL A 179 -12.41 -11.51 -4.35
CA VAL A 179 -13.58 -11.12 -5.14
C VAL A 179 -14.86 -11.08 -4.29
N PRO A 180 -15.21 -12.12 -3.49
CA PRO A 180 -16.35 -12.05 -2.58
C PRO A 180 -16.20 -10.96 -1.52
N LEU A 181 -15.00 -10.79 -0.97
CA LEU A 181 -14.74 -9.78 0.05
C LEU A 181 -14.90 -8.36 -0.53
N THR A 182 -14.38 -8.12 -1.73
CA THR A 182 -14.50 -6.84 -2.43
C THR A 182 -15.95 -6.55 -2.78
N ALA A 183 -16.71 -7.55 -3.25
CA ALA A 183 -18.14 -7.40 -3.49
C ALA A 183 -18.90 -7.04 -2.20
N ALA A 184 -18.58 -7.68 -1.08
CA ALA A 184 -19.17 -7.36 0.23
C ALA A 184 -18.80 -5.95 0.70
N ILE A 185 -17.56 -5.50 0.50
CA ILE A 185 -17.10 -4.14 0.81
C ILE A 185 -17.85 -3.12 -0.06
N ILE A 186 -17.94 -3.35 -1.38
CA ILE A 186 -18.65 -2.46 -2.30
C ILE A 186 -20.13 -2.36 -1.91
N TYR A 187 -20.77 -3.49 -1.62
CA TYR A 187 -22.17 -3.50 -1.18
C TYR A 187 -22.36 -2.79 0.17
N GLY A 188 -21.43 -2.98 1.11
CA GLY A 188 -21.41 -2.28 2.39
C GLY A 188 -21.23 -0.77 2.23
N ALA A 189 -20.30 -0.35 1.36
CA ALA A 189 -20.05 1.04 1.02
C ALA A 189 -21.30 1.69 0.40
N TYR A 190 -21.94 1.02 -0.56
CA TYR A 190 -23.20 1.47 -1.15
C TYR A 190 -24.31 1.66 -0.11
N LYS A 191 -24.47 0.70 0.83
CA LYS A 191 -25.44 0.85 1.92
C LYS A 191 -25.11 2.01 2.85
N PHE A 192 -23.83 2.17 3.18
CA PHE A 192 -23.37 3.24 4.05
C PHE A 192 -23.57 4.61 3.40
N GLU A 193 -23.29 4.74 2.11
CA GLU A 193 -23.52 5.94 1.32
C GLU A 193 -25.01 6.29 1.29
N LYS A 194 -25.88 5.32 1.02
CA LYS A 194 -27.34 5.51 1.05
C LYS A 194 -27.83 5.96 2.43
N PHE A 195 -27.30 5.39 3.50
CA PHE A 195 -27.60 5.81 4.87
C PHE A 195 -27.16 7.25 5.12
N CYS A 196 -25.93 7.61 4.75
CA CYS A 196 -25.40 8.97 4.93
C CYS A 196 -26.22 10.00 4.14
N SER A 197 -26.64 9.66 2.92
CA SER A 197 -27.49 10.52 2.08
C SER A 197 -28.86 10.78 2.73
N ALA A 198 -29.53 9.73 3.20
CA ALA A 198 -30.82 9.87 3.87
C ALA A 198 -30.73 10.68 5.16
N GLU A 199 -29.70 10.45 5.96
CA GLU A 199 -29.52 11.14 7.24
C GLU A 199 -29.04 12.59 7.04
N ALA A 200 -28.26 12.87 5.99
CA ALA A 200 -27.88 14.23 5.59
C ALA A 200 -29.12 15.05 5.20
N ALA A 201 -30.03 14.47 4.39
CA ALA A 201 -31.29 15.13 4.03
C ALA A 201 -32.18 15.43 5.26
N ARG A 202 -32.06 14.64 6.34
CA ARG A 202 -32.81 14.85 7.58
C ARG A 202 -32.17 15.89 8.51
N LEU A 203 -30.86 15.83 8.70
CA LEU A 203 -30.13 16.63 9.70
C LEU A 203 -29.60 17.95 9.13
N TYR A 204 -29.35 18.01 7.82
CA TYR A 204 -28.72 19.12 7.14
C TYR A 204 -29.44 19.45 5.81
N PRO A 205 -30.75 19.78 5.85
CA PRO A 205 -31.55 20.02 4.64
C PRO A 205 -31.06 21.22 3.81
N ASP A 206 -30.37 22.17 4.44
CA ASP A 206 -29.90 23.40 3.82
C ASP A 206 -28.47 23.30 3.25
N MET A 207 -27.80 22.15 3.41
CA MET A 207 -26.47 21.90 2.83
C MET A 207 -26.57 21.17 1.50
N GLU A 208 -25.59 21.41 0.62
CA GLU A 208 -25.41 20.58 -0.56
C GLU A 208 -25.26 19.10 -0.17
N SER A 209 -25.86 18.22 -0.97
CA SER A 209 -25.97 16.78 -0.69
C SER A 209 -24.64 16.16 -0.27
N ASP A 210 -23.56 16.47 -0.98
CA ASP A 210 -22.24 15.86 -0.76
C ASP A 210 -21.58 16.39 0.53
N ALA A 211 -21.70 17.69 0.80
CA ALA A 211 -21.20 18.31 2.02
C ALA A 211 -21.95 17.79 3.26
N GLY A 212 -23.28 17.65 3.16
CA GLY A 212 -24.13 17.07 4.19
C GLY A 212 -23.77 15.60 4.45
N MET A 213 -23.59 14.81 3.38
CA MET A 213 -23.17 13.40 3.48
C MET A 213 -21.80 13.25 4.14
N MET A 214 -20.82 14.05 3.73
CA MET A 214 -19.48 14.02 4.34
C MET A 214 -19.55 14.34 5.84
N LYS A 215 -20.37 15.32 6.23
CA LYS A 215 -20.57 15.70 7.64
C LYS A 215 -21.16 14.55 8.47
N VAL A 216 -22.06 13.75 7.91
CA VAL A 216 -22.61 12.56 8.55
C VAL A 216 -21.62 11.39 8.57
N ALA A 217 -20.85 11.21 7.50
CA ALA A 217 -19.88 10.11 7.37
C ALA A 217 -18.64 10.31 8.24
N MET A 218 -18.17 11.55 8.42
CA MET A 218 -16.88 11.86 9.03
C MET A 218 -16.70 11.28 10.46
N PRO A 219 -17.70 11.30 11.37
CA PRO A 219 -17.59 10.65 12.68
C PRO A 219 -17.33 9.13 12.59
N TYR A 220 -17.92 8.45 11.60
CA TYR A 220 -17.69 7.02 11.39
C TYR A 220 -16.31 6.77 10.80
N LEU A 221 -15.93 7.53 9.77
CA LEU A 221 -14.62 7.39 9.11
C LEU A 221 -13.46 7.65 10.07
N THR A 222 -13.57 8.71 10.88
CA THR A 222 -12.58 9.03 11.94
C THR A 222 -12.51 7.94 12.99
N LYS A 223 -13.66 7.40 13.45
CA LYS A 223 -13.69 6.28 14.39
C LYS A 223 -13.02 5.02 13.82
N TRP A 224 -13.31 4.65 12.58
CA TRP A 224 -12.67 3.51 11.92
C TRP A 224 -11.17 3.73 11.78
N ARG A 225 -10.74 4.90 11.31
CA ARG A 225 -9.33 5.28 11.22
C ARG A 225 -8.64 5.14 12.58
N ASP A 226 -9.23 5.66 13.64
CA ASP A 226 -8.64 5.63 14.98
C ASP A 226 -8.53 4.21 15.53
N ILE A 227 -9.54 3.35 15.29
CA ILE A 227 -9.45 1.92 15.60
C ILE A 227 -8.27 1.27 14.85
N PHE A 228 -8.12 1.56 13.55
CA PHE A 228 -7.02 1.01 12.75
C PHE A 228 -5.65 1.59 13.10
N LEU A 229 -5.57 2.83 13.57
CA LEU A 229 -4.32 3.41 14.08
C LEU A 229 -3.82 2.63 15.29
N TRP A 230 -4.73 2.22 16.18
CA TRP A 230 -4.40 1.41 17.35
C TRP A 230 -4.14 -0.05 17.00
N ALA A 231 -5.00 -0.68 16.21
CA ALA A 231 -4.91 -2.10 15.89
C ALA A 231 -3.84 -2.43 14.84
N GLY A 232 -3.59 -1.52 13.90
CA GLY A 232 -2.73 -1.71 12.73
C GLY A 232 -1.31 -2.20 13.06
N PRO A 233 -0.59 -1.58 14.01
CA PRO A 233 0.74 -2.04 14.40
C PRO A 233 0.75 -3.49 14.90
N PHE A 234 -0.25 -3.89 15.70
CA PHE A 234 -0.37 -5.26 16.19
C PHE A 234 -0.68 -6.26 15.08
N ILE A 235 -1.54 -5.87 14.13
CA ILE A 235 -1.84 -6.67 12.94
C ILE A 235 -0.56 -6.88 12.11
N LEU A 236 0.22 -5.82 11.89
CA LEU A 236 1.47 -5.89 11.13
C LEU A 236 2.51 -6.80 11.83
N ILE A 237 2.71 -6.64 13.14
CA ILE A 237 3.63 -7.48 13.92
C ILE A 237 3.16 -8.94 13.90
N GLY A 238 1.86 -9.18 14.09
CA GLY A 238 1.25 -10.50 13.99
C GLY A 238 1.49 -11.14 12.63
N ALA A 239 1.30 -10.38 11.54
CA ALA A 239 1.58 -10.84 10.17
C ALA A 239 3.05 -11.20 9.98
N ILE A 240 4.00 -10.41 10.51
CA ILE A 240 5.44 -10.72 10.48
C ILE A 240 5.73 -12.04 11.20
N MET A 241 5.18 -12.24 12.40
CA MET A 241 5.39 -13.47 13.17
C MET A 241 4.81 -14.69 12.43
N ILE A 242 3.57 -14.60 11.94
CA ILE A 242 2.91 -15.67 11.20
C ILE A 242 3.70 -15.99 9.93
N ALA A 243 4.09 -14.98 9.15
CA ALA A 243 4.86 -15.16 7.93
C ALA A 243 6.24 -15.79 8.19
N TYR A 244 6.90 -15.43 9.30
CA TYR A 244 8.17 -16.01 9.71
C TYR A 244 8.05 -17.51 9.99
N PHE A 245 7.13 -17.92 10.88
CA PHE A 245 6.97 -19.33 11.24
C PHE A 245 6.45 -20.16 10.07
N TRP A 246 5.50 -19.63 9.30
CA TRP A 246 4.94 -20.32 8.14
C TRP A 246 5.98 -20.48 7.03
N GLY A 247 6.75 -19.43 6.72
CA GLY A 247 7.82 -19.49 5.74
C GLY A 247 8.89 -20.52 6.09
N ILE A 248 9.27 -20.62 7.37
CA ILE A 248 10.22 -21.65 7.83
C ILE A 248 9.64 -23.05 7.65
N LYS A 249 8.38 -23.26 8.02
CA LYS A 249 7.70 -24.55 7.88
C LYS A 249 7.67 -24.99 6.41
N GLU A 250 7.35 -24.08 5.50
CA GLU A 250 7.29 -24.38 4.06
C GLU A 250 8.68 -24.65 3.47
N LEU A 251 9.71 -23.90 3.85
CA LEU A 251 11.08 -24.19 3.41
C LEU A 251 11.57 -25.56 3.91
N LYS A 252 11.27 -25.92 5.18
CA LYS A 252 11.61 -27.23 5.73
C LYS A 252 10.91 -28.38 5.00
N ARG A 253 9.61 -28.20 4.69
CA ARG A 253 8.83 -29.19 3.94
C ARG A 253 9.44 -29.52 2.58
N ARG A 254 10.17 -28.57 1.96
CA ARG A 254 10.78 -28.71 0.63
C ARG A 254 12.21 -29.19 0.65
N ARG A 255 12.83 -29.27 1.83
CA ARG A 255 14.17 -29.83 1.99
C ARG A 255 14.17 -31.37 1.87
N TYR A 256 12.99 -31.98 2.02
CA TYR A 256 12.68 -33.40 1.88
C TYR A 256 11.61 -33.59 0.81
#